data_AF-A0A7W7YHK4-F1
#
_entry.id   AF-A0A7W7YHK4-F1
#
_cell.length_a   1.000
_cell.length_b   1.000
_cell.length_c   1.000
_cell.angle_alpha   90.00
_cell.angle_beta   90.00
_cell.angle_gamma   90.00
#
_symmetry.space_group_name_H-M   'P 1'
#
loop_
_entity.id
_entity.type
_entity.pdbx_description
1 polymer ?
#
loop_
_entity_poly.entity_id
_entity_poly.type
_entity_poly.pdbx_seq_one_letter_code
_entity_poly.pdbx_strand_id
1 'polypeptide(L)'
;MIGRQRLEKKVRLRLKKSIGLGHHFREGQQTPLLRDDDPIHYAQHATATCCRKCVFYWHGIPEERDLLQAELDYLEKVIWAYLNVKLPDLLDEENRVQSELDLSL
;
A
#
# COMPACT_ATOMS: atom_id res chain seq x y z
N MET A 1 5.77 -14.73 4.77
CA MET A 1 5.67 -13.26 4.93
C MET A 1 6.47 -12.57 3.82
N ILE A 2 6.01 -11.44 3.29
CA ILE A 2 6.79 -10.60 2.38
C ILE A 2 7.72 -9.73 3.24
N GLY A 3 9.02 -9.69 2.96
CA GLY A 3 9.96 -8.82 3.68
C GLY A 3 9.76 -7.33 3.37
N ARG A 4 10.25 -6.46 4.25
CA ARG A 4 10.04 -5.01 4.21
C ARG A 4 10.40 -4.37 2.86
N GLN A 5 11.58 -4.68 2.32
CA GLN A 5 12.05 -4.13 1.05
C GLN A 5 11.14 -4.49 -0.13
N ARG A 6 10.61 -5.72 -0.14
CA ARG A 6 9.66 -6.15 -1.17
C ARG A 6 8.31 -5.46 -0.98
N LEU A 7 7.90 -5.16 0.24
CA LEU A 7 6.69 -4.39 0.53
C LEU A 7 6.84 -2.93 0.07
N GLU A 8 8.00 -2.30 0.27
CA GLU A 8 8.30 -0.93 -0.20
C GLU A 8 8.11 -0.80 -1.71
N LYS A 9 8.75 -1.68 -2.48
CA LYS A 9 8.59 -1.72 -3.94
C LYS A 9 7.11 -1.91 -4.34
N LYS A 10 6.36 -2.76 -3.62
CA LYS A 10 4.94 -3.01 -3.89
C LYS A 10 4.04 -1.80 -3.59
N VAL A 11 4.28 -1.05 -2.51
CA VAL A 11 3.49 0.14 -2.16
C VAL A 11 3.53 1.17 -3.29
N ARG A 12 4.73 1.51 -3.77
CA ARG A 12 4.89 2.50 -4.86
C ARG A 12 4.23 2.03 -6.15
N LEU A 13 4.42 0.76 -6.52
CA LEU A 13 3.79 0.18 -7.70
C LEU A 13 2.26 0.20 -7.60
N ARG A 14 1.73 -0.12 -6.41
CA ARG A 14 0.29 -0.10 -6.15
C ARG A 14 -0.28 1.29 -6.26
N LEU A 15 0.34 2.30 -5.66
CA LEU A 15 -0.09 3.70 -5.76
C LEU A 15 -0.17 4.15 -7.22
N LYS A 16 0.91 3.97 -7.99
CA LYS A 16 0.95 4.33 -9.42
C LYS A 16 -0.16 3.63 -10.22
N LYS A 17 -0.37 2.34 -9.97
CA LYS A 17 -1.36 1.54 -10.71
C LYS A 17 -2.80 1.87 -10.32
N SER A 18 -3.06 2.14 -9.04
CA SER A 18 -4.43 2.31 -8.53
C SER A 18 -4.93 3.74 -8.62
N ILE A 19 -4.10 4.73 -8.30
CA ILE A 19 -4.49 6.14 -8.16
C ILE A 19 -3.51 7.12 -8.78
N GLY A 20 -2.53 6.63 -9.55
CA GLY A 20 -1.53 7.49 -10.19
C GLY A 20 -2.13 8.37 -11.28
N LEU A 21 -3.13 7.86 -11.99
CA LEU A 21 -3.87 8.60 -13.01
C LEU A 21 -5.02 9.39 -12.38
N GLY A 22 -5.36 10.53 -12.97
CA GLY A 22 -6.44 11.39 -12.46
C GLY A 22 -7.81 10.72 -12.37
N HIS A 23 -8.11 9.74 -13.22
CA HIS A 23 -9.37 9.01 -13.15
C HIS A 23 -9.20 7.54 -13.51
N HIS A 24 -9.61 6.64 -12.61
CA HIS A 24 -9.57 5.19 -12.83
C HIS A 24 -10.97 4.57 -12.82
N PHE A 25 -11.22 3.54 -13.64
CA PHE A 25 -12.54 2.89 -13.74
C PHE A 25 -13.05 2.21 -12.44
N ARG A 26 -12.22 2.15 -11.39
CA ARG A 26 -12.54 1.58 -10.07
C ARG A 26 -12.59 2.65 -8.97
N GLU A 27 -12.83 3.91 -9.31
CA GLU A 27 -12.99 4.98 -8.33
C GLU A 27 -14.04 4.63 -7.27
N GLY A 28 -13.74 4.88 -5.99
CA GLY A 28 -14.65 4.65 -4.87
C GLY A 28 -14.99 3.19 -4.58
N GLN A 29 -14.43 2.24 -5.34
CA GLN A 29 -14.66 0.81 -5.09
C GLN A 29 -13.71 0.32 -4.00
N GLN A 30 -14.28 -0.38 -3.02
CA GLN A 30 -13.48 -1.03 -2.00
C GLN A 30 -12.58 -2.09 -2.65
N THR A 31 -11.27 -2.01 -2.43
CA THR A 31 -10.39 -3.13 -2.81
C THR A 31 -10.79 -4.36 -2.00
N PRO A 32 -11.05 -5.52 -2.63
CA PRO A 32 -11.45 -6.73 -1.92
C PRO A 32 -10.42 -7.11 -0.85
N LEU A 33 -10.87 -7.26 0.41
CA LEU A 33 -10.00 -7.57 1.55
C LEU A 33 -9.56 -9.04 1.59
N LEU A 34 -10.25 -9.91 0.85
CA LEU A 34 -10.12 -11.38 0.93
C LEU A 34 -9.26 -12.00 -0.18
N ARG A 35 -8.77 -11.22 -1.16
CA ARG A 35 -7.81 -11.74 -2.14
C ARG A 35 -6.41 -11.29 -1.74
N ASP A 36 -5.60 -12.27 -1.35
CA ASP A 36 -4.15 -12.22 -1.22
C ASP A 36 -3.57 -11.50 0.02
N ASP A 37 -4.33 -11.35 1.12
CA ASP A 37 -3.85 -10.84 2.44
C ASP A 37 -2.84 -9.67 2.36
N ASP A 38 -3.02 -8.76 1.40
CA ASP A 38 -2.02 -7.74 1.12
C ASP A 38 -2.21 -6.58 2.10
N PRO A 39 -1.28 -6.37 3.06
CA PRO A 39 -1.42 -5.30 4.05
C PRO A 39 -1.50 -3.91 3.42
N ILE A 40 -1.06 -3.76 2.17
CA ILE A 40 -1.20 -2.51 1.41
C ILE A 40 -2.67 -2.12 1.22
N HIS A 41 -3.58 -3.08 1.00
CA HIS A 41 -5.00 -2.76 0.81
C HIS A 41 -5.63 -2.21 2.09
N TYR A 42 -5.30 -2.80 3.24
CA TYR A 42 -5.72 -2.29 4.54
C TYR A 42 -5.16 -0.90 4.82
N ALA A 43 -3.87 -0.70 4.54
CA ALA A 43 -3.23 0.60 4.71
C ALA A 43 -3.88 1.66 3.82
N GLN A 44 -4.13 1.37 2.55
CA GLN A 44 -4.77 2.33 1.63
C GLN A 44 -6.15 2.77 2.12
N HIS A 45 -6.97 1.85 2.67
CA HIS A 45 -8.27 2.21 3.23
C HIS A 45 -8.15 3.00 4.52
N ALA A 46 -7.30 2.55 5.44
CA ALA A 46 -7.09 3.23 6.72
C ALA A 46 -6.53 4.64 6.55
N THR A 47 -5.82 4.89 5.44
CA THR A 47 -5.17 6.18 5.16
C THR A 47 -5.84 6.97 4.04
N ALA A 48 -7.02 6.55 3.57
CA ALA A 48 -7.76 7.23 2.50
C ALA A 48 -6.98 7.39 1.17
N THR A 49 -6.06 6.47 0.87
CA THR A 49 -5.28 6.45 -0.38
C THR A 49 -5.70 5.32 -1.32
N CYS A 50 -6.95 4.86 -1.24
CA CYS A 50 -7.48 3.73 -2.01
C CYS A 50 -8.10 4.14 -3.36
N CYS A 51 -8.52 5.39 -3.52
CA CYS A 51 -9.07 5.96 -4.75
C CYS A 51 -8.83 7.48 -4.81
N ARG A 52 -9.05 8.13 -5.96
CA ARG A 52 -8.85 9.57 -6.16
C ARG A 52 -9.81 10.41 -5.31
N LYS A 53 -11.07 9.99 -5.18
CA LYS A 53 -12.07 10.65 -4.33
C LYS A 53 -11.66 10.74 -2.86
N CYS A 54 -11.11 9.64 -2.32
CA CYS A 54 -10.60 9.63 -0.94
C CYS A 54 -9.38 10.56 -0.82
N VAL A 55 -8.48 10.51 -1.80
CA VAL A 55 -7.29 11.37 -1.83
C VAL A 55 -7.67 12.85 -1.90
N PHE A 56 -8.66 13.21 -2.71
CA PHE A 56 -9.17 14.56 -2.79
C PHE A 56 -9.80 15.00 -1.47
N TYR A 57 -10.72 14.21 -0.92
CA TYR A 57 -11.45 14.57 0.29
C TYR A 57 -10.54 14.70 1.53
N TRP A 58 -9.59 13.77 1.71
CA TRP A 58 -8.76 13.69 2.92
C TRP A 58 -7.41 14.40 2.81
N HIS A 59 -6.85 14.48 1.60
CA HIS A 59 -5.51 15.05 1.38
C HIS A 59 -5.52 16.31 0.51
N GLY A 60 -6.67 16.72 -0.03
CA GLY A 60 -6.81 17.95 -0.82
C GLY A 60 -6.11 17.90 -2.18
N ILE A 61 -5.75 16.71 -2.66
CA ILE A 61 -5.06 16.53 -3.95
C ILE A 61 -6.12 16.39 -5.07
N PRO A 62 -6.14 17.28 -6.09
CA PRO A 62 -7.19 17.30 -7.12
C PRO A 62 -7.31 16.03 -7.95
N GLU A 63 -8.53 15.60 -8.28
CA GLU A 63 -8.77 14.37 -9.04
C GLU A 63 -8.42 14.52 -10.53
N GLU A 64 -8.55 15.72 -11.09
CA GLU A 64 -8.60 15.99 -12.53
C GLU A 64 -7.26 15.80 -13.27
N ARG A 65 -6.20 15.45 -12.54
CA ARG A 65 -4.87 15.23 -13.09
C ARG A 65 -4.17 14.07 -12.39
N ASP A 66 -3.16 13.56 -13.08
CA ASP A 66 -2.25 12.58 -12.52
C ASP A 66 -1.54 13.12 -11.29
N LEU A 67 -1.19 12.20 -10.40
CA LEU A 67 -0.39 12.51 -9.23
C LEU A 67 1.02 12.95 -9.65
N LEU A 68 1.47 14.05 -9.06
CA LEU A 68 2.87 14.46 -9.14
C LEU A 68 3.73 13.49 -8.35
N GLN A 69 5.04 13.42 -8.67
CA GLN A 69 5.96 12.57 -7.91
C GLN A 69 5.96 12.93 -6.42
N ALA A 70 5.96 14.22 -6.08
CA ALA A 70 5.91 14.67 -4.70
C ALA A 70 4.62 14.23 -3.97
N GLU A 71 3.49 14.16 -4.67
CA GLU A 71 2.23 13.69 -4.10
C GLU A 71 2.23 12.18 -3.90
N LEU A 72 2.79 11.42 -4.85
CA LEU A 72 3.00 9.98 -4.67
C LEU A 72 3.93 9.71 -3.48
N ASP A 73 5.02 10.48 -3.34
CA ASP A 73 5.97 10.35 -2.23
C ASP A 73 5.31 10.67 -0.88
N TYR A 74 4.43 11.67 -0.85
CA TYR A 74 3.63 12.01 0.32
C TYR A 74 2.68 10.85 0.70
N LEU A 75 1.86 10.37 -0.24
CA LEU A 75 0.89 9.30 0.02
C LEU A 75 1.57 7.99 0.41
N GLU A 76 2.73 7.70 -0.19
CA GLU A 76 3.58 6.57 0.19
C GLU A 76 4.04 6.66 1.65
N LYS A 77 4.49 7.84 2.11
CA LYS A 77 4.84 8.06 3.52
C LYS A 77 3.66 7.85 4.46
N VAL A 78 2.46 8.28 4.07
CA VAL A 78 1.24 8.09 4.88
C VAL A 78 0.90 6.59 5.02
N ILE A 79 0.95 5.84 3.92
CA ILE A 79 0.78 4.38 3.94
C ILE A 79 1.81 3.72 4.86
N TRP A 80 3.09 4.12 4.76
CA TRP A 80 4.16 3.57 5.59
C TRP A 80 4.01 3.89 7.07
N ALA A 81 3.50 5.07 7.42
CA ALA A 81 3.20 5.41 8.80
C ALA A 81 2.19 4.42 9.41
N TYR A 82 1.14 4.06 8.65
CA TYR A 82 0.19 3.05 9.09
C TYR A 82 0.80 1.65 9.19
N LEU A 83 1.55 1.22 8.15
CA LEU A 83 2.17 -0.10 8.12
C LEU A 83 3.17 -0.29 9.26
N ASN A 84 3.98 0.71 9.58
CA ASN A 84 4.93 0.64 10.70
C ASN A 84 4.24 0.42 12.06
N VAL A 85 3.04 0.98 12.24
CA VAL A 85 2.26 0.78 13.47
C VAL A 85 1.63 -0.61 13.52
N LYS A 86 1.18 -1.13 12.37
CA LYS A 86 0.46 -2.41 12.30
C LYS A 86 1.35 -3.64 12.11
N LEU A 87 2.55 -3.44 11.59
CA LEU A 87 3.53 -4.48 11.32
C LEU A 87 4.89 -4.06 11.94
N PRO A 88 4.97 -3.92 13.28
CA PRO A 88 6.20 -3.50 13.94
C PRO A 88 7.34 -4.51 13.74
N ASP A 89 7.02 -5.80 13.62
CA ASP A 89 7.98 -6.90 13.48
C ASP A 89 8.25 -7.28 12.00
N LEU A 90 7.94 -6.38 11.05
CA LEU A 90 8.20 -6.62 9.64
C LEU A 90 9.71 -6.63 9.36
N LEU A 91 10.27 -7.83 9.26
CA LEU A 91 11.70 -8.05 8.99
C LEU A 91 12.13 -7.50 7.63
N ASP A 92 13.37 -7.02 7.56
CA ASP A 92 13.96 -6.36 6.38
C ASP A 92 14.30 -7.30 5.22
N GLU A 93 14.30 -8.61 5.45
CA GLU A 93 14.96 -9.60 4.58
C GLU A 93 14.33 -9.78 3.19
N GLU A 94 15.20 -9.86 2.17
CA GLU A 94 14.87 -10.27 0.80
C GLU A 94 14.83 -11.81 0.65
N ASN A 95 15.07 -12.58 1.72
CA ASN A 95 15.17 -14.03 1.69
C ASN A 95 14.01 -14.78 2.37
N ARG A 96 13.61 -15.89 1.73
CA ARG A 96 12.59 -16.83 2.18
C ARG A 96 12.85 -17.22 3.62
N VAL A 97 11.81 -17.18 4.46
CA VAL A 97 11.78 -18.01 5.67
C VAL A 97 11.91 -19.46 5.19
N GLN A 98 13.11 -20.04 5.30
CA GLN A 98 13.20 -21.49 5.47
C GLN A 98 12.46 -21.75 6.78
N SER A 99 11.28 -22.37 6.67
CA SER A 99 10.51 -22.75 7.83
C SER A 99 11.37 -23.61 8.74
N GLU A 100 11.51 -23.21 10.00
CA GLU A 100 11.94 -24.06 11.12
C GLU A 100 10.92 -25.18 11.38
N LEU A 101 10.81 -26.09 10.41
CA LEU A 101 10.09 -27.35 10.52
C LEU A 101 11.00 -28.49 10.04
N ASP A 102 12.29 -28.38 10.34
CA ASP A 102 13.26 -29.46 10.16
C ASP A 102 14.16 -29.64 11.41
N LEU A 103 13.57 -29.49 12.59
CA LEU A 103 14.09 -30.12 13.81
C LEU A 103 12.95 -30.75 14.62
N SER A 104 13.01 -32.09 14.68
CA SER A 104 12.29 -33.04 15.53
C SER A 104 10.83 -33.38 15.21
N LEU A 105 10.61 -34.28 14.23
CA LEU A 105 10.22 -35.70 14.44
C LEU A 105 10.28 -36.49 13.13
#